data_AF-A0A7T8QRW0-F1
#
_entry.id   AF-A0A7T8QRW0-F1
#
_cell.length_a   1.000
_cell.length_b   1.000
_cell.length_c   1.000
_cell.angle_alpha   90.00
_cell.angle_beta   90.00
_cell.angle_gamma   90.00
#
_symmetry.space_group_name_H-M   'P 1'
#
loop_
_entity.id
_entity.type
_entity.pdbx_description
1 polymer ?
#
loop_
_entity_poly.entity_id
_entity_poly.type
_entity_poly.pdbx_seq_one_letter_code
_entity_poly.pdbx_strand_id
1 'polypeptide(L)' 'MRQKVIPSIKKVAGDRPYVFQQDGAPAHTSKATQAFMYENLNFWAKDMWPPQNPDLNPLDFSI' A
#
# COMPACT_ATOMS: atom_id res chain seq x y z
N MET A 1 8.37 -5.05 1.38
CA MET A 1 7.16 -5.38 2.14
C MET A 1 7.48 -5.97 3.52
N ARG A 2 7.79 -7.27 3.64
CA ARG A 2 7.86 -8.00 4.94
C ARG A 2 8.77 -7.39 6.02
N GLN A 3 10.00 -6.99 5.68
CA GLN A 3 10.98 -6.52 6.68
C GLN A 3 10.79 -5.07 7.15
N LYS A 4 10.17 -4.22 6.34
CA LYS A 4 10.05 -2.78 6.63
C LYS A 4 8.61 -2.30 6.79
N VAL A 5 7.70 -2.77 5.93
CA VAL A 5 6.31 -2.31 5.90
C VAL A 5 5.51 -2.87 7.07
N ILE A 6 5.61 -4.18 7.36
CA ILE A 6 4.87 -4.82 8.46
C ILE A 6 5.25 -4.19 9.82
N PRO A 7 6.54 -4.04 10.19
CA PRO A 7 6.90 -3.38 11.45
C PRO A 7 6.45 -1.92 11.49
N SER A 8 6.51 -1.20 10.36
CA SER A 8 6.07 0.20 10.28
C SER A 8 4.55 0.32 10.50
N ILE A 9 3.75 -0.55 9.90
CA ILE A 9 2.29 -0.56 10.12
C ILE A 9 1.98 -0.83 11.58
N LYS A 10 2.62 -1.83 12.20
CA LYS A 10 2.43 -2.12 13.63
C LYS A 10 2.79 -0.93 14.51
N LYS A 11 3.86 -0.20 14.17
CA LYS A 11 4.27 1.00 14.91
C LYS A 11 3.30 2.17 14.73
N VAL A 12 2.75 2.37 13.54
CA VAL A 12 1.90 3.53 13.20
C VAL A 12 0.44 3.29 13.57
N ALA A 13 -0.13 2.16 13.15
CA ALA A 13 -1.52 1.82 13.42
C ALA A 13 -1.73 1.27 14.84
N GLY A 14 -0.75 0.51 15.36
CA GLY A 14 -0.96 -0.28 16.57
C GLY A 14 -2.06 -1.30 16.35
N ASP A 15 -3.04 -1.32 17.25
CA ASP A 15 -4.23 -2.18 17.16
C ASP A 15 -5.40 -1.50 16.40
N ARG A 16 -5.20 -0.28 15.87
CA ARG A 16 -6.25 0.44 15.14
C ARG A 16 -6.49 -0.18 13.76
N PRO A 17 -7.74 -0.16 13.27
CA PRO A 17 -8.02 -0.54 11.89
C PRO A 17 -7.23 0.37 10.92
N TYR A 18 -6.71 -0.23 9.86
CA TYR A 18 -5.94 0.46 8.84
C TYR A 18 -6.24 -0.12 7.46
N VAL A 19 -5.96 0.68 6.43
CA VAL A 19 -5.87 0.24 5.05
C VAL A 19 -4.53 0.70 4.51
N PHE A 20 -3.77 -0.23 3.93
CA PHE A 20 -2.50 0.06 3.28
C PHE A 20 -2.76 0.53 1.84
N GLN A 21 -2.21 1.70 1.51
CA GLN A 21 -2.27 2.32 0.20
C GLN A 21 -0.87 2.36 -0.41
N GLN A 22 -0.77 2.06 -1.70
CA GLN A 22 0.46 2.14 -2.50
C GLN A 22 0.09 2.48 -3.93
N ASP A 23 1.03 3.02 -4.68
CA ASP A 23 0.84 3.41 -6.07
C ASP A 23 0.81 2.20 -7.03
N GLY A 24 0.46 2.47 -8.27
CA GLY A 24 0.33 1.46 -9.33
C GLY A 24 1.64 1.04 -10.00
N ALA A 25 2.81 1.30 -9.41
CA ALA A 25 4.08 1.03 -10.11
C ALA A 25 4.24 -0.48 -10.41
N PRO A 26 5.00 -0.87 -11.46
CA PRO A 26 5.12 -2.27 -11.89
C PRO A 26 5.53 -3.26 -10.77
N ALA A 27 6.38 -2.82 -9.82
CA ALA A 27 6.79 -3.65 -8.69
C ALA A 27 5.63 -3.95 -7.72
N HIS A 28 4.72 -2.99 -7.55
CA HIS A 28 3.55 -3.06 -6.66
C HIS A 28 2.39 -3.85 -7.29
N THR A 29 2.31 -3.87 -8.62
CA THR A 29 1.29 -4.63 -9.38
C THR A 29 1.73 -6.05 -9.75
N SER A 30 2.96 -6.46 -9.41
CA SER A 30 3.44 -7.82 -9.66
C SER A 30 2.63 -8.88 -8.90
N LYS A 31 2.48 -10.08 -9.48
CA LYS A 31 1.71 -11.18 -8.88
C LYS A 31 2.19 -11.55 -7.48
N ALA A 32 3.51 -11.62 -7.28
CA ALA A 32 4.10 -11.97 -5.99
C ALA A 32 3.79 -10.91 -4.92
N THR A 33 3.88 -9.63 -5.29
CA THR A 33 3.57 -8.52 -4.39
C THR A 33 2.09 -8.48 -4.02
N GLN A 34 1.20 -8.70 -4.98
CA GLN A 34 -0.24 -8.77 -4.75
C GLN A 34 -0.63 -9.96 -3.87
N ALA A 35 -0.10 -11.17 -4.14
CA ALA A 35 -0.35 -12.35 -3.31
C ALA A 35 0.08 -12.12 -1.85
N PHE A 36 1.27 -11.55 -1.64
CA PHE A 36 1.74 -11.19 -0.30
C PHE A 36 0.77 -10.22 0.40
N MET A 37 0.25 -9.22 -0.32
CA MET A 37 -0.68 -8.24 0.25
C MET A 37 -2.02 -8.87 0.65
N TYR A 38 -2.61 -9.72 -0.19
CA TYR A 38 -3.84 -10.44 0.14
C TYR A 38 -3.69 -11.34 1.38
N GLU A 39 -2.53 -11.95 1.58
CA GLU A 39 -2.29 -12.85 2.70
C GLU A 39 -1.96 -12.12 4.02
N ASN A 40 -1.43 -10.90 3.96
CA ASN A 40 -0.78 -10.28 5.12
C ASN A 40 -1.34 -8.91 5.52
N LEU A 41 -2.05 -8.20 4.65
CA LEU A 41 -2.41 -6.79 4.86
C LEU A 41 -3.85 -6.51 4.41
N ASN A 42 -4.50 -5.61 5.15
CA ASN A 42 -5.67 -4.91 4.62
C ASN A 42 -5.16 -3.81 3.70
N PHE A 43 -5.47 -3.87 2.40
CA PHE A 43 -4.96 -2.93 1.41
C PHE A 43 -6.01 -2.59 0.36
N TRP A 44 -5.83 -1.43 -0.29
CA TRP A 44 -6.61 -1.11 -1.49
C TRP A 44 -6.06 -1.86 -2.70
N ALA A 45 -6.92 -2.69 -3.29
CA ALA A 45 -6.58 -3.47 -4.46
C ALA A 45 -6.26 -2.56 -5.66
N LYS A 46 -5.45 -3.09 -6.60
CA LYS A 46 -4.89 -2.30 -7.70
C LYS A 46 -5.94 -1.65 -8.61
N ASP A 47 -7.15 -2.20 -8.63
CA ASP A 47 -8.31 -1.76 -9.40
C ASP A 47 -9.04 -0.58 -8.76
N MET A 48 -8.80 -0.30 -7.48
CA MET A 48 -9.30 0.89 -6.78
C MET A 48 -8.51 2.16 -7.15
N TRP A 49 -7.32 2.02 -7.76
CA TRP A 49 -6.47 3.14 -8.16
C TRP A 49 -6.76 3.58 -9.60
N PRO A 50 -7.14 4.84 -9.85
CA PRO A 50 -7.16 5.34 -11.22
C PRO A 50 -5.72 5.38 -11.76
N PRO A 51 -5.49 4.96 -13.03
CA PRO A 51 -4.16 4.96 -13.61
C PRO A 51 -3.58 6.37 -13.68
N GLN A 52 -2.29 6.51 -13.30
CA GLN A 52 -1.48 7.74 -13.41
C GLN A 52 -2.08 8.99 -12.74
N ASN A 53 -2.57 8.88 -11.50
CA ASN A 53 -2.98 10.05 -10.74
C ASN A 53 -2.02 10.33 -9.55
N PRO A 54 -0.95 11.13 -9.76
CA PRO A 54 -0.04 11.53 -8.68
C PRO A 54 -0.77 12.34 -7.59
N ASP A 55 -1.87 13.01 -7.94
CA ASP A 55 -2.70 13.81 -7.03
C ASP A 55 -3.54 12.95 -6.05
N LEU A 56 -3.35 11.63 -5.99
CA LEU A 56 -4.02 10.75 -5.03
C LEU A 56 -3.06 10.06 -4.06
N ASN A 57 -1.77 10.35 -4.15
CA ASN A 57 -0.80 9.90 -3.18
C ASN A 57 -0.54 11.03 -2.17
N PRO A 58 -0.95 10.88 -0.88
CA PRO A 58 -0.67 11.87 0.15
C PRO A 58 0.84 12.14 0.33
N LEU A 59 1.70 11.23 -0.14
CA LEU A 59 3.16 11.38 -0.12
C LEU A 59 3.71 12.22 -1.29
N ASP A 60 2.93 12.43 -2.36
CA ASP A 60 3.33 13.26 -3.51
C ASP A 60 2.83 14.72 -3.38
N PHE A 61 1.96 15.01 -2.42
CA PHE A 61 1.64 16.37 -2.01
C PHE A 61 2.63 16.86 -0.95
N SER A 62 3.76 17.38 -1.41
CA SER A 62 4.61 18.26 -0.61
C SER A 62 4.35 19.71 -1.04
N ILE A 63 3.89 20.56 -0.11
CA ILE A 63 4.09 22.01 -0.13
C ILE A 63 5.19 22.33 0.88
#